data_AF-A0A4R6G7A8-F1
#
_entry.id   AF-A0A4R6G7A8-F1
#
_cell.length_a   1.000
_cell.length_b   1.000
_cell.length_c   1.000
_cell.angle_alpha   90.00
_cell.angle_beta   90.00
_cell.angle_gamma   90.00
#
_symmetry.space_group_name_H-M   'P 1'
#
loop_
_entity.id
_entity.type
_entity.pdbx_description
1 polymer ?
#
loop_
_entity_poly.entity_id
_entity_poly.type
_entity_poly.pdbx_seq_one_letter_code
_entity_poly.pdbx_strand_id
1 'polypeptide(L)' 'MENKSELKDRRKKIVDGLEKTYQKLVEFKRYKKSPLIIARNGKILEIAPEEMLPTAPYIRNS' A
#
# COMPACT_ATOMS: atom_id res chain seq x y z
N MET A 1 -24.86 -1.73 -19.54
CA MET A 1 -24.54 -2.64 -18.42
C MET A 1 -23.03 -2.73 -18.37
N GLU A 2 -22.36 -2.26 -17.31
CA GLU A 2 -20.92 -2.48 -17.16
C GLU A 2 -20.65 -3.99 -17.10
N ASN A 3 -19.75 -4.48 -17.94
CA ASN A 3 -19.43 -5.90 -18.03
C ASN A 3 -18.63 -6.32 -16.79
N LYS A 4 -18.98 -7.46 -16.17
CA LYS A 4 -18.25 -8.04 -15.03
C LYS A 4 -16.73 -8.15 -15.26
N SER A 5 -16.31 -8.33 -16.52
CA SER A 5 -14.90 -8.32 -16.94
C SER A 5 -14.25 -6.94 -16.74
N GLU A 6 -14.93 -5.87 -17.16
CA GLU A 6 -14.41 -4.51 -17.06
C GLU A 6 -14.23 -4.08 -15.60
N LEU A 7 -15.17 -4.46 -14.72
CA LEU A 7 -15.06 -4.24 -13.28
C LEU A 7 -13.86 -4.98 -12.68
N LYS A 8 -13.60 -6.22 -13.13
CA LYS A 8 -12.45 -7.02 -12.69
C LYS A 8 -11.13 -6.36 -13.11
N ASP A 9 -11.05 -5.88 -14.36
CA ASP A 9 -9.85 -5.24 -14.89
C ASP A 9 -9.57 -3.89 -14.22
N ARG A 10 -10.61 -3.08 -13.98
CA ARG A 10 -10.48 -1.82 -13.23
C ARG A 10 -10.00 -2.08 -11.81
N ARG A 11 -10.58 -3.07 -11.12
CA ARG A 11 -10.14 -3.45 -9.77
C ARG A 11 -8.68 -3.89 -9.76
N LYS A 12 -8.25 -4.70 -10.72
CA LYS A 12 -6.85 -5.15 -10.85
C LYS A 12 -5.91 -3.95 -10.96
N LYS A 13 -6.20 -3.00 -11.85
CA LYS A 13 -5.38 -1.78 -12.03
C LYS A 13 -5.29 -0.94 -10.75
N ILE A 14 -6.39 -0.82 -9.99
CA ILE A 14 -6.39 -0.11 -8.71
C ILE A 14 -5.48 -0.81 -7.71
N VAL A 15 -5.61 -2.13 -7.54
CA VAL A 15 -4.77 -2.92 -6.63
C VAL A 15 -3.30 -2.80 -7.01
N ASP A 16 -2.95 -2.98 -8.29
CA ASP A 16 -1.58 -2.87 -8.77
C ASP A 16 -1.00 -1.45 -8.52
N GLY A 17 -1.81 -0.41 -8.67
CA GLY A 17 -1.43 0.97 -8.37
C GLY A 17 -1.15 1.20 -6.89
N LEU A 18 -1.99 0.66 -6.00
CA LEU A 18 -1.82 0.76 -4.54
C LEU A 18 -0.56 0.02 -4.07
N GLU A 19 -0.33 -1.19 -4.57
CA GLU A 19 0.87 -1.98 -4.26
C GLU A 19 2.15 -1.24 -4.68
N LYS A 20 2.17 -0.70 -5.91
CA LYS A 20 3.30 0.09 -6.43
C LYS A 20 3.53 1.39 -5.64
N THR A 21 2.46 2.02 -5.19
CA THR A 21 2.54 3.26 -4.40
C THR A 21 3.14 2.98 -3.04
N TYR A 22 2.71 1.90 -2.37
CA TYR A 22 3.27 1.48 -1.09
C TYR A 22 4.76 1.15 -1.22
N GLN A 23 5.17 0.41 -2.26
CA GLN A 23 6.58 0.10 -2.50
C GLN A 23 7.43 1.38 -2.60
N LYS A 24 7.00 2.35 -3.40
CA LYS A 24 7.72 3.64 -3.53
C LYS A 24 7.77 4.43 -2.23
N LEU A 25 6.72 4.37 -1.41
CA LEU A 25 6.71 5.00 -0.10
C LEU A 25 7.79 4.39 0.81
N VAL A 26 7.88 3.07 0.86
CA VAL A 26 8.91 2.35 1.65
C VAL A 26 10.31 2.74 1.20
N GLU A 27 10.57 2.72 -0.10
CA GLU A 27 11.85 3.14 -0.68
C GLU A 27 12.20 4.58 -0.29
N PHE A 28 11.24 5.50 -0.41
CA PHE A 28 11.43 6.91 -0.02
C PHE A 28 11.73 7.06 1.47
N LYS A 29 10.98 6.38 2.35
CA LYS A 29 11.14 6.45 3.80
C LYS A 29 12.50 5.91 4.26
N ARG A 30 12.95 4.80 3.65
CA ARG A 30 14.29 4.23 3.88
C ARG A 30 15.40 5.16 3.38
N TYR A 31 15.27 5.72 2.18
CA TYR A 31 16.23 6.69 1.65
C TYR A 31 16.36 7.93 2.54
N LYS A 32 15.23 8.45 3.02
CA LYS A 32 15.20 9.61 3.93
C LYS A 32 15.52 9.27 5.39
N LYS A 33 15.67 7.98 5.73
CA LYS A 33 15.88 7.50 7.12
C LYS A 33 14.85 8.11 8.08
N SER A 34 13.60 8.15 7.64
CA SER A 34 12.51 8.82 8.36
C SER A 34 11.38 7.85 8.67
N PRO A 35 10.75 7.94 9.85
CA PRO A 35 9.67 7.05 10.22
C PRO A 35 8.39 7.30 9.41
N LEU A 36 7.53 6.29 9.37
CA LEU A 36 6.12 6.43 8.99
C LEU A 36 5.29 6.63 10.25
N ILE A 37 4.52 7.72 10.29
CA ILE A 37 3.60 8.03 11.38
C ILE A 37 2.19 7.63 10.96
N ILE A 38 1.51 6.81 11.76
CA ILE A 38 0.12 6.40 11.53
C ILE A 38 -0.73 6.65 12.78
N ALA A 39 -2.00 6.99 12.56
CA ALA A 39 -3.00 7.04 13.63
C ALA A 39 -3.82 5.74 13.59
N ARG A 40 -3.77 4.96 14.68
CA ARG A 40 -4.53 3.71 14.80
C ARG A 40 -5.14 3.60 16.19
N ASN A 41 -6.45 3.38 16.25
CA ASN A 41 -7.20 3.22 17.50
C ASN A 41 -6.96 4.39 18.49
N GLY A 42 -6.96 5.63 17.98
CA GLY A 42 -6.73 6.83 18.78
C GLY A 42 -5.29 7.03 19.28
N LYS A 43 -4.36 6.15 18.87
CA LYS A 43 -2.93 6.26 19.20
C LYS A 43 -2.12 6.62 17.98
N ILE A 44 -1.07 7.41 18.20
CA ILE A 44 -0.04 7.68 17.20
C ILE A 44 1.00 6.56 17.31
N LEU A 45 1.31 5.91 16.20
CA LEU A 45 2.35 4.91 16.09
C LEU A 45 3.43 5.41 15.15
N GLU A 46 4.68 5.19 15.53
CA GLU A 46 5.86 5.43 14.73
C GLU A 46 6.39 4.09 14.25
N ILE A 47 6.58 3.95 12.94
CA ILE A 47 7.14 2.74 12.32
C ILE A 47 8.47 3.11 11.69
N ALA A 48 9.54 2.46 12.15
CA ALA A 48 10.88 2.68 11.61
C ALA A 48 10.96 2.14 10.17
N PRO A 49 11.68 2.81 9.25
CA PRO A 49 11.72 2.42 7.85
C PRO A 49 12.30 1.02 7.59
N GLU A 50 13.12 0.50 8.50
CA GLU A 50 13.66 -0.86 8.53
C GLU A 50 12.63 -1.93 8.93
N GLU A 51 11.62 -1.56 9.72
CA GLU A 51 10.54 -2.44 10.15
C GLU A 51 9.40 -2.53 9.11
N MET A 52 9.39 -1.61 8.14
CA MET A 52 8.43 -1.63 7.04
C MET A 52 8.71 -2.81 6.10
N LEU A 53 7.67 -3.61 5.82
CA LEU A 53 7.73 -4.62 4.76
C LEU A 53 7.96 -3.95 3.39
N PRO A 54 8.72 -4.58 2.48
CA PRO A 54 9.02 -4.01 1.16
C PRO A 54 7.79 -3.88 0.26
N THR A 55 6.76 -4.71 0.49
CA THR A 55 5.50 -4.73 -0.27
C THR A 55 4.32 -4.98 0.67
N ALA A 56 3.12 -4.59 0.22
CA ALA A 56 1.87 -4.82 0.94
C ALA A 56 0.90 -5.57 0.01
N PRO A 57 0.66 -6.88 0.22
CA PRO A 57 -0.28 -7.62 -0.61
C PRO A 57 -1.72 -7.24 -0.24
N TYR A 58 -2.54 -6.88 -1.23
CA TYR A 58 -3.98 -6.67 -1.03
C TYR A 58 -4.78 -7.91 -1.39
N ILE A 59 -5.96 -8.05 -0.77
CA ILE A 59 -6.85 -9.19 -1.01
C ILE A 59 -7.37 -9.15 -2.46
N ARG A 60 -6.85 -10.08 -3.27
CA ARG A 60 -7.29 -10.36 -4.63
C ARG A 60 -8.33 -11.49 -4.56
N ASN A 61 -9.58 -11.17 -4.21
CA ASN A 61 -10.67 -12.14 -4.33
C ASN A 61 -10.84 -12.49 -5.82
N SER A 62 -10.54 -13.73 -6.17
CA SER A 62 -10.45 -14.29 -7.53
C SER A 62 -11.75 -14.20 -8.33
#